data_AF-A0A2E7AXF7-F1
#
_entry.id   AF-A0A2E7AXF7-F1
#
_cell.length_a   1.000
_cell.length_b   1.000
_cell.length_c   1.000
_cell.angle_alpha   90.00
_cell.angle_beta   90.00
_cell.angle_gamma   90.00
#
_symmetry.space_group_name_H-M   'P 1'
#
loop_
_entity.id
_entity.type
_entity.pdbx_description
1 polymer ?
#
loop_
_entity_poly.entity_id
_entity_poly.type
_entity_poly.pdbx_seq_one_letter_code
_entity_poly.pdbx_strand_id
1 'polypeptide(L)'
;MKKTKNSQVLKNECRSSSSDITYLNRVDAFGSSMKNSHQSTTAFYTLDGCHSELVLDVFDALNHWKDNSHKLWNDVCEHPRIQERFRTQGLEDYGERDGIQWDDPTILFTLTRMLDRDGLPIMLGEDKNRERFGRFPHPSGSAVQYVRENVRNVSSQTNDLYKDLTIHLDYLLTRCDSDAVGDQRYMRGKAGLNIMGFLTADEVKTLRSTLLGGGWSVAKDEPLDGGVRDAVRHLSALLLAAERNGAGLIHRMHA
;
A
#
# COMPACT_ATOMS: atom_id res chain seq x y z
N MET A 1 51.14 37.82 -36.45
CA MET A 1 51.74 38.86 -35.59
C MET A 1 51.15 38.68 -34.19
N LYS A 2 51.75 37.92 -33.27
CA LYS A 2 52.87 38.20 -32.34
C LYS A 2 52.70 39.47 -31.47
N LYS A 3 52.43 39.20 -30.17
CA LYS A 3 52.94 39.81 -28.90
C LYS A 3 51.88 40.50 -28.01
N THR A 4 51.88 40.50 -26.67
CA THR A 4 52.55 39.78 -25.54
C THR A 4 52.03 40.47 -24.25
N LYS A 5 51.32 39.77 -23.35
CA LYS A 5 51.60 39.44 -21.91
C LYS A 5 51.56 40.53 -20.80
N ASN A 6 51.21 39.97 -19.61
CA ASN A 6 51.50 40.30 -18.19
C ASN A 6 50.40 41.07 -17.43
N SER A 7 49.68 40.51 -16.45
CA SER A 7 50.00 39.77 -15.20
C SER A 7 50.53 40.65 -14.06
N GLN A 8 49.79 40.73 -12.96
CA GLN A 8 50.34 40.54 -11.61
C GLN A 8 49.26 40.24 -10.55
N VAL A 9 49.67 39.35 -9.63
CA VAL A 9 48.99 38.72 -8.49
C VAL A 9 49.56 39.32 -7.21
N LEU A 10 48.76 39.52 -6.16
CA LEU A 10 49.14 39.56 -4.72
C LEU A 10 47.86 39.23 -3.91
N LYS A 11 47.63 38.01 -3.40
CA LYS A 11 48.07 37.42 -2.11
C LYS A 11 47.96 38.35 -0.89
N ASN A 12 47.12 37.96 0.08
CA ASN A 12 47.48 37.93 1.51
C ASN A 12 46.50 37.05 2.33
N GLU A 13 47.04 35.97 2.89
CA GLU A 13 46.53 35.17 4.01
C GLU A 13 47.24 35.60 5.30
N CYS A 14 46.55 35.60 6.45
CA CYS A 14 46.97 35.06 7.77
C CYS A 14 45.97 35.52 8.86
N ARG A 15 45.29 34.60 9.57
CA ARG A 15 45.67 33.95 10.87
C ARG A 15 45.74 34.95 12.04
N SER A 16 45.34 34.71 13.29
CA SER A 16 44.69 33.62 14.07
C SER A 16 44.77 34.04 15.56
N SER A 17 43.79 33.75 16.41
CA SER A 17 43.94 33.46 17.88
C SER A 17 42.53 33.28 18.48
N SER A 18 42.07 32.08 18.85
CA SER A 18 42.44 31.23 20.00
C SER A 18 42.24 31.88 21.37
N SER A 19 41.25 31.38 22.11
CA SER A 19 41.23 31.33 23.58
C SER A 19 40.29 30.22 24.05
N ASP A 20 40.90 29.08 24.39
CA ASP A 20 40.33 28.00 25.21
C ASP A 20 40.14 28.47 26.66
N ILE A 21 38.97 28.24 27.25
CA ILE A 21 38.82 27.98 28.70
C ILE A 21 37.84 26.84 28.90
N THR A 22 38.39 25.71 29.32
CA THR A 22 37.73 24.51 29.83
C THR A 22 37.25 24.75 31.27
N TYR A 23 36.01 24.39 31.59
CA TYR A 23 35.65 24.02 32.97
C TYR A 23 34.95 22.66 33.00
N LEU A 24 35.47 21.83 33.90
CA LEU A 24 35.21 20.43 34.15
C LEU A 24 33.78 20.13 34.63
N ASN A 25 33.28 18.99 34.12
CA ASN A 25 32.53 17.93 34.79
C ASN A 25 31.82 18.25 36.12
N ARG A 26 30.49 18.16 36.08
CA ARG A 26 29.74 17.49 37.15
C ARG A 26 28.73 16.53 36.50
N VAL A 27 29.13 15.27 36.44
CA VAL A 27 28.24 14.12 36.31
C VAL A 27 27.66 13.87 37.70
N ASP A 28 26.37 13.49 37.73
CA ASP A 28 25.59 12.82 38.78
C ASP A 28 24.21 13.50 38.82
N ALA A 29 23.06 12.87 38.72
CA ALA A 29 22.60 11.53 38.41
C ALA A 29 21.06 11.65 38.35
N PHE A 30 20.38 10.64 37.78
CA PHE A 30 18.92 10.41 37.80
C PHE A 30 18.04 11.16 36.78
N GLY A 31 17.67 10.42 35.74
CA GLY A 31 16.61 10.80 34.79
C GLY A 31 16.67 9.99 33.50
N SER A 32 16.72 8.66 33.58
CA SER A 32 16.43 7.83 32.41
C SER A 32 14.93 7.89 32.15
N SER A 33 14.48 8.63 31.13
CA SER A 33 13.32 8.23 30.33
C SER A 33 13.09 9.15 29.12
N MET A 34 12.67 8.49 28.03
CA MET A 34 12.04 9.05 26.83
C MET A 34 12.95 9.86 25.89
N LYS A 35 13.63 9.12 25.00
CA LYS A 35 13.74 9.58 23.61
C LYS A 35 12.32 9.81 23.12
N ASN A 36 11.96 11.06 22.85
CA ASN A 36 10.74 11.41 22.12
C ASN A 36 10.74 10.60 20.82
N SER A 37 9.92 9.56 20.77
CA SER A 37 9.54 8.94 19.51
C SER A 37 8.88 10.03 18.68
N HIS A 38 9.46 10.33 17.51
CA HIS A 38 8.83 11.16 16.50
C HIS A 38 7.35 10.76 16.39
N GLN A 39 6.45 11.73 16.51
CA GLN A 39 5.06 11.57 16.10
C GLN A 39 5.09 11.27 14.59
N SER A 40 5.26 10.00 14.23
CA SER A 40 4.95 9.51 12.91
C SER A 40 3.49 9.81 12.71
N THR A 41 3.15 10.54 11.65
CA THR A 41 1.75 10.64 11.24
C THR A 41 1.27 9.22 10.98
N THR A 42 0.06 8.87 11.45
CA THR A 42 -0.53 7.56 11.18
C THR A 42 -0.66 7.37 9.67
N ALA A 43 -0.34 6.16 9.19
CA ALA A 43 -0.36 5.87 7.77
C ALA A 43 -1.75 6.12 7.18
N PHE A 44 -1.77 6.58 5.93
CA PHE A 44 -3.00 6.77 5.16
C PHE A 44 -3.24 5.54 4.28
N TYR A 45 -4.50 5.11 4.15
CA TYR A 45 -4.87 3.93 3.37
C TYR A 45 -5.83 4.27 2.23
N THR A 46 -5.68 3.57 1.10
CA THR A 46 -6.60 3.71 -0.03
C THR A 46 -7.01 2.37 -0.59
N LEU A 47 -8.25 2.31 -1.10
CA LEU A 47 -8.70 1.26 -2.00
C LEU A 47 -8.76 1.83 -3.42
N ASP A 48 -8.19 1.10 -4.37
CA ASP A 48 -8.23 1.41 -5.80
C ASP A 48 -8.90 0.25 -6.54
N GLY A 49 -9.73 0.55 -7.54
CA GLY A 49 -10.38 -0.46 -8.35
C GLY A 49 -9.40 -1.13 -9.32
N CYS A 50 -9.50 -2.44 -9.50
CA CYS A 50 -8.67 -3.18 -10.45
C CYS A 50 -9.48 -4.16 -11.31
N HIS A 51 -8.90 -4.57 -12.43
CA HIS A 51 -9.41 -5.66 -13.26
C HIS A 51 -9.15 -6.99 -12.55
N SER A 52 -10.23 -7.66 -12.17
CA SER A 52 -10.22 -8.85 -11.30
C SER A 52 -9.38 -10.02 -11.82
N GLU A 53 -9.50 -10.35 -13.11
CA GLU A 53 -8.73 -11.46 -13.70
C GLU A 53 -7.25 -11.08 -13.80
N LEU A 54 -6.97 -9.86 -14.28
CA LEU A 54 -5.60 -9.38 -14.45
C LEU A 54 -4.83 -9.21 -13.15
N VAL A 55 -5.47 -8.83 -12.04
CA VAL A 55 -4.74 -8.64 -10.78
C VAL A 55 -4.14 -9.94 -10.26
N LEU A 56 -4.86 -11.06 -10.43
CA LEU A 56 -4.34 -12.39 -10.09
C LEU A 56 -3.23 -12.81 -11.04
N ASP A 57 -3.51 -12.77 -12.35
CA ASP A 57 -2.55 -13.23 -13.37
C ASP A 57 -1.21 -12.46 -13.30
N VAL A 58 -1.28 -11.13 -13.16
CA VAL A 58 -0.08 -10.29 -13.02
C VAL A 58 0.65 -10.57 -11.72
N PHE A 59 -0.07 -10.73 -10.60
CA PHE A 59 0.55 -11.03 -9.30
C PHE A 59 1.27 -12.37 -9.32
N ASP A 60 0.63 -13.42 -9.85
CA ASP A 60 1.21 -14.76 -9.96
C ASP A 60 2.42 -14.78 -10.89
N ALA A 61 2.32 -14.11 -12.05
CA ALA A 61 3.44 -13.99 -12.99
C ALA A 61 4.65 -13.28 -12.37
N LEU A 62 4.44 -12.19 -11.63
CA LEU A 62 5.51 -11.47 -10.92
C LEU A 62 6.14 -12.36 -9.84
N ASN A 63 5.33 -13.12 -9.11
CA ASN A 63 5.82 -13.93 -8.00
C ASN A 63 6.59 -15.17 -8.44
N HIS A 64 6.25 -15.75 -9.59
CA HIS A 64 6.91 -16.93 -10.14
C HIS A 64 7.98 -16.63 -11.18
N TRP A 65 8.24 -15.35 -11.49
CA TRP A 65 9.31 -14.96 -12.41
C TRP A 65 10.67 -15.50 -11.96
N LYS A 66 10.99 -15.38 -10.66
CA LYS A 66 12.26 -15.85 -10.08
C LYS A 66 12.40 -17.38 -10.06
N ASP A 67 11.29 -18.11 -10.19
CA ASP A 67 11.29 -19.56 -10.30
C ASP A 67 11.56 -20.05 -11.74
N ASN A 68 11.97 -19.14 -12.65
CA ASN A 68 12.11 -19.35 -14.09
C ASN A 68 10.80 -19.75 -14.79
N SER A 69 9.64 -19.46 -14.18
CA SER A 69 8.33 -19.68 -14.79
C SER A 69 7.97 -18.50 -15.69
N HIS A 70 8.70 -18.34 -16.80
CA HIS A 70 8.46 -17.25 -17.76
C HIS A 70 7.12 -17.39 -18.51
N LYS A 71 6.51 -18.58 -18.48
CA LYS A 71 5.23 -18.83 -19.14
C LYS A 71 4.13 -17.90 -18.62
N LEU A 72 3.99 -17.74 -17.30
CA LEU A 72 2.95 -16.87 -16.73
C LEU A 72 3.14 -15.41 -17.14
N TRP A 73 4.39 -14.95 -17.21
CA TRP A 73 4.69 -13.59 -17.69
C TRP A 73 4.36 -13.42 -19.16
N ASN A 74 4.67 -14.41 -20.00
CA ASN A 74 4.31 -14.38 -21.42
C ASN A 74 2.80 -14.35 -21.61
N ASP A 75 2.05 -15.19 -20.89
CA ASP A 75 0.59 -15.23 -20.92
C ASP A 75 0.01 -13.84 -20.54
N VAL A 76 0.57 -13.18 -19.51
CA VAL A 76 0.20 -11.80 -19.13
C VAL A 76 0.53 -10.80 -20.24
N CYS A 77 1.68 -10.90 -20.88
CA CYS A 77 2.12 -9.99 -21.96
C CYS A 77 1.34 -10.17 -23.26
N GLU A 78 0.70 -11.32 -23.48
CA GLU A 78 -0.21 -11.57 -24.60
C GLU A 78 -1.60 -10.93 -24.40
N HIS A 79 -1.96 -10.57 -23.16
CA HIS A 79 -3.27 -10.01 -22.87
C HIS A 79 -3.40 -8.59 -23.49
N PRO A 80 -4.41 -8.32 -24.35
CA PRO A 80 -4.50 -7.05 -25.10
C PRO A 80 -4.54 -5.80 -24.22
N ARG A 81 -5.20 -5.88 -23.06
CA ARG A 81 -5.22 -4.76 -22.10
C ARG A 81 -3.83 -4.48 -21.52
N ILE A 82 -3.03 -5.51 -21.25
CA ILE A 82 -1.69 -5.36 -20.67
C ILE A 82 -0.77 -4.69 -21.69
N GLN A 83 -0.81 -5.14 -22.94
CA GLN A 83 -0.06 -4.53 -24.05
C GLN A 83 -0.40 -3.04 -24.21
N GLU A 84 -1.69 -2.69 -24.21
CA GLU A 84 -2.09 -1.29 -24.31
C GLU A 84 -1.65 -0.48 -23.08
N ARG A 85 -1.66 -1.07 -21.89
CA ARG A 85 -1.16 -0.40 -20.67
C ARG A 85 0.33 -0.15 -20.75
N PHE A 86 1.14 -1.11 -21.19
CA PHE A 86 2.57 -0.87 -21.41
C PHE A 86 2.82 0.24 -22.44
N ARG A 87 2.18 0.14 -23.61
CA ARG A 87 2.34 1.10 -24.70
C ARG A 87 1.97 2.52 -24.30
N THR A 88 0.83 2.71 -23.62
CA THR A 88 0.37 4.04 -23.15
C THR A 88 1.26 4.66 -22.07
N GLN A 89 2.07 3.84 -21.39
CA GLN A 89 3.08 4.29 -20.44
C GLN A 89 4.48 4.43 -21.06
N GLY A 90 4.61 4.24 -22.38
CA GLY A 90 5.87 4.38 -23.11
C GLY A 90 6.81 3.18 -23.00
N LEU A 91 6.29 1.99 -22.68
CA LEU A 91 7.07 0.74 -22.72
C LEU A 91 6.71 -0.07 -23.98
N GLU A 92 7.71 -0.28 -24.83
CA GLU A 92 7.58 -1.08 -26.06
C GLU A 92 8.23 -2.48 -25.91
N ASP A 93 9.25 -2.60 -25.05
CA ASP A 93 9.88 -3.87 -24.72
C ASP A 93 9.51 -4.31 -23.31
N TYR A 94 8.66 -5.33 -23.24
CA TYR A 94 8.12 -5.90 -22.00
C TYR A 94 8.12 -7.44 -22.03
N GLY A 95 8.83 -8.05 -22.98
CA GLY A 95 8.90 -9.51 -23.13
C GLY A 95 9.60 -10.20 -21.96
N GLU A 96 10.51 -9.50 -21.29
CA GLU A 96 11.18 -9.98 -20.08
C GLU A 96 10.88 -9.04 -18.91
N ARG A 97 10.43 -9.61 -17.79
CA ARG A 97 10.17 -8.84 -16.57
C ARG A 97 11.42 -8.06 -16.13
N ASP A 98 12.61 -8.66 -16.18
CA ASP A 98 13.86 -8.01 -15.76
C ASP A 98 14.30 -6.87 -16.70
N GLY A 99 13.77 -6.80 -17.92
CA GLY A 99 13.95 -5.66 -18.84
C GLY A 99 13.21 -4.39 -18.40
N ILE A 100 12.19 -4.53 -17.54
CA ILE A 100 11.33 -3.43 -17.10
C ILE A 100 11.88 -2.80 -15.82
N GLN A 101 12.14 -1.48 -15.87
CA GLN A 101 12.74 -0.72 -14.75
C GLN A 101 11.80 -0.50 -13.54
N TRP A 102 10.50 -0.67 -13.75
CA TRP A 102 9.51 -0.58 -12.69
C TRP A 102 9.67 -1.77 -11.73
N ASP A 103 9.44 -1.52 -10.46
CA ASP A 103 9.35 -2.56 -9.46
C ASP A 103 7.97 -3.25 -9.49
N ASP A 104 7.88 -4.42 -8.87
CA ASP A 104 6.68 -5.27 -8.88
C ASP A 104 5.41 -4.55 -8.42
N PRO A 105 5.38 -3.77 -7.32
CA PRO A 105 4.16 -3.04 -6.96
C PRO A 105 3.75 -2.02 -8.02
N THR A 106 4.70 -1.35 -8.67
CA THR A 106 4.39 -0.40 -9.76
C THR A 106 3.81 -1.13 -10.97
N ILE A 107 4.37 -2.28 -11.34
CA ILE A 107 3.84 -3.09 -12.44
C ILE A 107 2.44 -3.60 -12.09
N LEU A 108 2.27 -4.23 -10.93
CA LEU A 108 0.98 -4.76 -10.48
C LEU A 108 -0.09 -3.66 -10.49
N PHE A 109 0.20 -2.51 -9.88
CA PHE A 109 -0.75 -1.42 -9.81
C PHE A 109 -1.06 -0.82 -11.19
N THR A 110 -0.03 -0.52 -11.99
CA THR A 110 -0.22 0.16 -13.27
C THR A 110 -0.98 -0.70 -14.26
N LEU A 111 -0.63 -1.98 -14.36
CA LEU A 111 -1.24 -2.88 -15.34
C LEU A 111 -2.68 -3.24 -14.99
N THR A 112 -3.01 -3.33 -13.71
CA THR A 112 -4.29 -3.91 -13.27
C THR A 112 -5.30 -2.86 -12.84
N ARG A 113 -4.87 -1.63 -12.51
CA ARG A 113 -5.78 -0.55 -12.10
C ARG A 113 -6.84 -0.28 -13.17
N MET A 114 -8.10 -0.29 -12.74
CA MET A 114 -9.25 -0.06 -13.60
C MET A 114 -9.41 1.44 -13.87
N LEU A 115 -9.56 1.78 -15.15
CA LEU A 115 -9.87 3.12 -15.61
C LEU A 115 -11.27 3.18 -16.20
N ASP A 116 -11.87 4.37 -16.17
CA ASP A 116 -13.09 4.69 -16.89
C ASP A 116 -12.83 4.94 -18.39
N ARG A 117 -13.87 5.40 -19.10
CA ARG A 117 -13.82 5.63 -20.55
C ARG A 117 -12.92 6.79 -20.95
N ASP A 118 -12.66 7.71 -20.03
CA ASP A 118 -11.81 8.88 -20.25
C ASP A 118 -10.36 8.60 -19.83
N GLY A 119 -10.06 7.36 -19.41
CA GLY A 119 -8.73 6.96 -18.96
C GLY A 119 -8.40 7.41 -17.54
N LEU A 120 -9.41 7.83 -16.76
CA LEU A 120 -9.24 8.22 -15.37
C LEU A 120 -9.51 7.02 -14.45
N PRO A 121 -8.84 6.91 -13.28
CA PRO A 121 -9.14 5.85 -12.33
C PRO A 121 -10.61 5.88 -11.90
N ILE A 122 -11.25 4.70 -11.85
CA ILE A 122 -12.63 4.63 -11.38
C ILE A 122 -12.74 5.13 -9.93
N MET A 123 -13.82 5.85 -9.65
CA MET A 123 -14.08 6.38 -8.32
C MET A 123 -14.78 5.34 -7.46
N LEU A 124 -14.14 4.97 -6.34
CA LEU A 124 -14.72 4.09 -5.33
C LEU A 124 -15.39 4.93 -4.24
N GLY A 125 -16.70 5.09 -4.35
CA GLY A 125 -17.51 5.85 -3.41
C GLY A 125 -17.21 7.36 -3.40
N GLU A 126 -17.92 8.08 -2.54
CA GLU A 126 -17.74 9.52 -2.34
C GLU A 126 -16.48 9.84 -1.52
N ASP A 127 -15.96 11.07 -1.67
CA ASP A 127 -14.75 11.53 -0.98
C ASP A 127 -14.80 11.36 0.54
N LYS A 128 -15.97 11.60 1.14
CA LYS A 128 -16.16 11.40 2.59
C LYS A 128 -15.93 9.94 3.01
N ASN A 129 -16.32 8.97 2.19
CA ASN A 129 -16.11 7.55 2.51
C ASN A 129 -14.64 7.17 2.40
N ARG A 130 -13.97 7.67 1.36
CA ARG A 130 -12.54 7.43 1.10
C ARG A 130 -11.68 8.02 2.21
N GLU A 131 -11.95 9.26 2.61
CA GLU A 131 -11.21 9.95 3.68
C GLU A 131 -11.38 9.23 5.03
N ARG A 132 -12.61 8.83 5.36
CA ARG A 132 -12.90 8.13 6.62
C ARG A 132 -12.34 6.72 6.66
N PHE A 133 -12.28 6.04 5.53
CA PHE A 133 -11.59 4.76 5.40
C PHE A 133 -10.08 4.92 5.57
N GLY A 134 -9.48 5.92 4.89
CA GLY A 134 -8.04 6.08 4.81
C GLY A 134 -7.39 6.70 6.05
N ARG A 135 -8.17 7.40 6.89
CA ARG A 135 -7.70 8.00 8.15
C ARG A 135 -8.53 7.51 9.32
N PHE A 136 -8.46 6.21 9.59
CA PHE A 136 -9.19 5.65 10.72
C PHE A 136 -8.55 6.10 12.05
N PRO A 137 -9.32 6.53 13.07
CA PRO A 137 -8.77 7.09 14.31
C PRO A 137 -8.26 6.01 15.28
N HIS A 138 -7.27 5.23 14.84
CA HIS A 138 -6.62 4.14 15.57
C HIS A 138 -5.10 4.19 15.37
N PRO A 139 -4.25 3.67 16.28
CA PRO A 139 -2.80 3.72 16.12
C PRO A 139 -2.26 3.16 14.80
N SER A 140 -2.94 2.16 14.21
CA SER A 140 -2.57 1.62 12.89
C SER A 140 -3.03 2.51 11.73
N GLY A 141 -3.99 3.41 11.91
CA GLY A 141 -4.64 4.18 10.83
C GLY A 141 -5.55 3.35 9.91
N SER A 142 -5.50 2.02 9.99
CA SER A 142 -6.18 1.09 9.09
C SER A 142 -7.56 0.68 9.58
N ALA A 143 -8.60 1.07 8.85
CA ALA A 143 -9.98 0.62 9.11
C ALA A 143 -10.13 -0.90 8.95
N VAL A 144 -9.47 -1.50 7.95
CA VAL A 144 -9.54 -2.95 7.68
C VAL A 144 -8.94 -3.73 8.85
N GLN A 145 -7.76 -3.32 9.32
CA GLN A 145 -7.10 -3.95 10.45
C GLN A 145 -7.94 -3.81 11.71
N TYR A 146 -8.47 -2.62 11.97
CA TYR A 146 -9.33 -2.38 13.13
C TYR A 146 -10.57 -3.28 13.14
N VAL A 147 -11.25 -3.42 11.99
CA VAL A 147 -12.38 -4.35 11.87
C VAL A 147 -11.91 -5.77 12.13
N ARG A 148 -10.82 -6.21 11.50
CA ARG A 148 -10.30 -7.58 11.62
C ARG A 148 -9.93 -7.97 13.06
N GLU A 149 -9.42 -7.03 13.83
CA GLU A 149 -9.02 -7.20 15.24
C GLU A 149 -10.21 -7.19 16.21
N ASN A 150 -11.35 -6.58 15.83
CA ASN A 150 -12.47 -6.31 16.73
C ASN A 150 -13.78 -7.04 16.36
N VAL A 151 -13.82 -7.77 15.24
CA VAL A 151 -14.93 -8.70 14.96
C VAL A 151 -14.76 -10.02 15.71
N ARG A 152 -15.87 -10.61 16.16
CA ARG A 152 -15.92 -11.89 16.88
C ARG A 152 -16.96 -12.79 16.25
N ASN A 153 -16.73 -14.10 16.29
CA ASN A 153 -17.74 -15.08 15.88
C ASN A 153 -18.92 -15.06 16.88
N VAL A 154 -20.15 -15.05 16.37
CA VAL A 154 -21.38 -15.05 17.20
C VAL A 154 -21.73 -16.46 17.69
N SER A 155 -21.33 -17.51 16.98
CA SER A 155 -21.61 -18.90 17.35
C SER A 155 -20.42 -19.59 17.99
N SER A 156 -20.70 -20.58 18.85
CA SER A 156 -19.70 -21.49 19.42
C SER A 156 -19.10 -22.45 18.36
N GLN A 157 -19.78 -22.63 17.23
CA GLN A 157 -19.28 -23.34 16.06
C GLN A 157 -18.73 -22.35 15.02
N THR A 158 -17.77 -22.79 14.22
CA THR A 158 -17.24 -21.99 13.11
C THR A 158 -18.37 -21.69 12.13
N ASN A 159 -18.69 -20.41 11.96
CA ASN A 159 -19.67 -19.95 10.99
C ASN A 159 -18.94 -19.65 9.67
N ASP A 160 -19.38 -20.26 8.57
CA ASP A 160 -18.77 -20.04 7.25
C ASP A 160 -18.76 -18.55 6.86
N LEU A 161 -19.79 -17.78 7.24
CA LEU A 161 -19.83 -16.33 7.02
C LEU A 161 -18.73 -15.58 7.77
N TYR A 162 -18.45 -15.98 9.02
CA TYR A 162 -17.37 -15.38 9.81
C TYR A 162 -16.01 -15.75 9.23
N LYS A 163 -15.85 -17.01 8.83
CA LYS A 163 -14.62 -17.49 8.19
C LYS A 163 -14.35 -16.71 6.91
N ASP A 164 -15.33 -16.61 6.02
CA ASP A 164 -15.22 -15.85 4.78
C ASP A 164 -14.92 -14.38 5.05
N LEU A 165 -15.60 -13.73 6.01
CA LEU A 165 -15.28 -12.37 6.43
C LEU A 165 -13.79 -12.22 6.81
N THR A 166 -13.30 -13.08 7.70
CA THR A 166 -11.91 -13.00 8.17
C THR A 166 -10.91 -13.25 7.06
N ILE A 167 -11.15 -14.24 6.20
CA ILE A 167 -10.28 -14.56 5.06
C ILE A 167 -10.15 -13.35 4.12
N HIS A 168 -11.25 -12.69 3.78
CA HIS A 168 -11.22 -11.59 2.82
C HIS A 168 -10.67 -10.29 3.43
N LEU A 169 -10.85 -10.08 4.74
CA LEU A 169 -10.14 -9.02 5.45
C LEU A 169 -8.63 -9.30 5.48
N ASP A 170 -8.23 -10.54 5.74
CA ASP A 170 -6.82 -10.96 5.74
C ASP A 170 -6.21 -10.81 4.34
N TYR A 171 -6.93 -11.14 3.27
CA TYR A 171 -6.50 -10.90 1.90
C TYR A 171 -6.22 -9.43 1.57
N LEU A 172 -6.95 -8.48 2.16
CA LEU A 172 -6.65 -7.05 2.02
C LEU A 172 -5.43 -6.62 2.84
N LEU A 173 -5.08 -7.34 3.89
CA LEU A 173 -4.02 -6.97 4.83
C LEU A 173 -2.67 -7.64 4.53
N THR A 174 -2.68 -8.90 4.08
CA THR A 174 -1.48 -9.75 4.07
C THR A 174 -1.20 -10.44 2.75
N ARG A 175 -2.09 -10.38 1.75
CA ARG A 175 -1.88 -11.11 0.48
C ARG A 175 -0.61 -10.69 -0.28
N CYS A 176 -0.11 -9.47 -0.05
CA CYS A 176 1.14 -9.00 -0.62
C CYS A 176 2.24 -8.79 0.43
N ASP A 177 2.07 -9.28 1.66
CA ASP A 177 3.09 -9.17 2.69
C ASP A 177 4.25 -10.16 2.49
N SER A 178 5.27 -10.07 3.35
CA SER A 178 6.43 -10.94 3.24
C SER A 178 6.18 -12.39 3.61
N ASP A 179 5.17 -12.67 4.42
CA ASP A 179 4.87 -14.04 4.83
C ASP A 179 4.16 -14.77 3.68
N ALA A 180 3.36 -14.05 2.89
CA ALA A 180 2.73 -14.57 1.68
C ALA A 180 3.68 -14.64 0.47
N VAL A 181 4.55 -13.64 0.29
CA VAL A 181 5.34 -13.46 -0.93
C VAL A 181 6.81 -13.90 -0.79
N GLY A 182 7.30 -14.05 0.45
CA GLY A 182 8.66 -14.46 0.78
C GLY A 182 9.68 -13.30 0.87
N ASP A 183 9.30 -12.07 0.50
CA ASP A 183 10.12 -10.87 0.66
C ASP A 183 9.27 -9.59 0.82
N GLN A 184 9.91 -8.44 1.01
CA GLN A 184 9.25 -7.16 1.30
C GLN A 184 8.96 -6.30 0.06
N ARG A 185 8.98 -6.86 -1.16
CA ARG A 185 8.94 -6.07 -2.40
C ARG A 185 7.68 -5.23 -2.59
N TYR A 186 6.52 -5.71 -2.16
CA TYR A 186 5.27 -4.95 -2.23
C TYR A 186 5.09 -3.97 -1.05
N MET A 187 5.86 -4.13 0.02
CA MET A 187 5.82 -3.27 1.21
C MET A 187 6.90 -2.17 1.22
N ARG A 188 7.77 -2.17 0.20
CA ARG A 188 8.85 -1.19 0.01
C ARG A 188 8.92 -0.73 -1.44
N GLY A 189 7.76 -0.44 -2.02
CA GLY A 189 7.69 -0.01 -3.41
C GLY A 189 8.38 1.33 -3.65
N LYS A 190 8.93 1.49 -4.85
CA LYS A 190 9.47 2.75 -5.37
C LYS A 190 8.37 3.81 -5.31
N ALA A 191 8.79 5.06 -5.09
CA ALA A 191 7.88 6.21 -4.91
C ALA A 191 6.83 6.04 -3.78
N GLY A 192 7.06 5.14 -2.81
CA GLY A 192 6.17 4.93 -1.68
C GLY A 192 4.93 4.09 -2.00
N LEU A 193 4.93 3.36 -3.12
CA LEU A 193 3.81 2.51 -3.52
C LEU A 193 3.81 1.19 -2.76
N ASN A 194 3.18 1.17 -1.59
CA ASN A 194 3.03 -0.06 -0.81
C ASN A 194 1.65 -0.70 -1.06
N ILE A 195 1.65 -1.97 -1.45
CA ILE A 195 0.46 -2.78 -1.68
C ILE A 195 0.37 -3.84 -0.58
N MET A 196 -0.70 -3.76 0.23
CA MET A 196 -0.94 -4.68 1.35
C MET A 196 -1.56 -5.99 0.86
N GLY A 197 -2.47 -5.87 -0.11
CA GLY A 197 -3.27 -6.97 -0.60
C GLY A 197 -4.29 -6.49 -1.62
N PHE A 198 -5.05 -7.44 -2.16
CA PHE A 198 -6.07 -7.17 -3.18
C PHE A 198 -7.20 -8.17 -3.09
N LEU A 199 -8.33 -7.88 -3.72
CA LEU A 199 -9.48 -8.77 -3.89
C LEU A 199 -9.90 -8.83 -5.35
N THR A 200 -10.38 -10.00 -5.77
CA THR A 200 -11.12 -10.19 -7.03
C THR A 200 -12.53 -9.60 -6.92
N ALA A 201 -13.24 -9.46 -8.05
CA ALA A 201 -14.61 -8.96 -8.06
C ALA A 201 -15.58 -9.87 -7.27
N ASP A 202 -15.36 -11.19 -7.27
CA ASP A 202 -16.18 -12.13 -6.50
C ASP A 202 -15.83 -12.14 -5.01
N GLU A 203 -14.55 -11.94 -4.68
CA GLU A 203 -14.09 -11.73 -3.32
C GLU A 203 -14.63 -10.41 -2.73
N VAL A 204 -14.75 -9.35 -3.55
CA VAL A 204 -15.42 -8.09 -3.17
C VAL A 204 -16.89 -8.34 -2.82
N LYS A 205 -17.63 -9.07 -3.66
CA LYS A 205 -19.03 -9.42 -3.39
C LYS A 205 -19.16 -10.24 -2.10
N THR A 206 -18.27 -11.21 -1.92
CA THR A 206 -18.25 -12.07 -0.73
C THR A 206 -18.00 -11.26 0.53
N LEU A 207 -16.95 -10.44 0.56
CA LEU A 207 -16.64 -9.58 1.69
C LEU A 207 -17.80 -8.61 2.01
N ARG A 208 -18.41 -8.00 0.99
CA ARG A 208 -19.55 -7.11 1.21
C ARG A 208 -20.75 -7.87 1.79
N SER A 209 -21.03 -9.05 1.25
CA SER A 209 -22.12 -9.90 1.73
C SER A 209 -21.91 -10.31 3.18
N THR A 210 -20.71 -10.75 3.57
CA THR A 210 -20.41 -11.18 4.94
C THR A 210 -20.37 -10.03 5.95
N LEU A 211 -19.95 -8.83 5.52
CA LEU A 211 -20.07 -7.62 6.34
C LEU A 211 -21.53 -7.25 6.65
N LEU A 212 -22.44 -7.47 5.70
CA LEU A 212 -23.86 -7.12 5.85
C LEU A 212 -24.72 -8.27 6.42
N GLY A 213 -24.35 -9.52 6.14
CA GLY A 213 -25.14 -10.73 6.38
C GLY A 213 -25.14 -11.25 7.82
N GLY A 214 -24.37 -10.64 8.71
CA GLY A 214 -24.26 -11.06 10.10
C GLY A 214 -23.28 -12.22 10.31
N GLY A 215 -23.43 -12.97 11.40
CA GLY A 215 -22.48 -14.03 11.77
C GLY A 215 -21.24 -13.54 12.53
N TRP A 216 -21.11 -12.23 12.71
CA TRP A 216 -20.09 -11.59 13.54
C TRP A 216 -20.72 -10.60 14.52
N SER A 217 -20.06 -10.41 15.66
CA SER A 217 -20.35 -9.38 16.65
C SER A 217 -19.12 -8.52 16.88
N VAL A 218 -19.33 -7.39 17.57
CA VAL A 218 -18.23 -6.51 17.99
C VAL A 218 -17.67 -7.04 19.31
N ALA A 219 -16.36 -6.99 19.46
CA ALA A 219 -15.66 -7.32 20.69
C ALA A 219 -16.21 -6.51 21.88
N LYS A 220 -16.34 -7.14 23.06
CA LYS A 220 -16.85 -6.47 24.26
C LYS A 220 -15.91 -5.37 24.77
N ASP A 221 -14.63 -5.54 24.47
CA ASP A 221 -13.50 -4.69 24.81
C ASP A 221 -13.06 -3.83 23.61
N GLU A 222 -13.98 -3.54 22.68
CA GLU A 222 -13.71 -2.64 21.56
C GLU A 222 -13.13 -1.29 22.07
N PRO A 223 -11.98 -0.83 21.55
CA PRO A 223 -11.35 0.40 22.02
C PRO A 223 -12.12 1.69 21.70
N LEU A 224 -12.79 1.74 20.54
CA LEU A 224 -13.55 2.91 20.09
C LEU A 224 -15.04 2.57 20.09
N ASP A 225 -15.84 3.30 20.87
CA ASP A 225 -17.29 3.08 20.89
C ASP A 225 -17.90 3.25 19.48
N GLY A 226 -18.42 2.14 18.93
CA GLY A 226 -19.00 2.09 17.60
C GLY A 226 -17.99 2.12 16.45
N GLY A 227 -16.70 1.98 16.71
CA GLY A 227 -15.63 2.06 15.72
C GLY A 227 -15.77 1.02 14.59
N VAL A 228 -16.11 -0.23 14.92
CA VAL A 228 -16.28 -1.32 13.95
C VAL A 228 -17.47 -1.00 13.06
N ARG A 229 -18.58 -0.53 13.64
CA ARG A 229 -19.77 -0.17 12.87
C ARG A 229 -19.49 0.98 11.92
N ASP A 230 -18.72 1.98 12.33
CA ASP A 230 -18.34 3.11 11.49
C ASP A 230 -17.38 2.69 10.36
N ALA A 231 -16.35 1.91 10.67
CA ALA A 231 -15.41 1.36 9.71
C ALA A 231 -16.11 0.49 8.66
N VAL A 232 -16.99 -0.42 9.11
CA VAL A 232 -17.78 -1.29 8.23
C VAL A 232 -18.70 -0.47 7.34
N ARG A 233 -19.37 0.57 7.86
CA ARG A 233 -20.23 1.44 7.05
C ARG A 233 -19.47 2.06 5.87
N HIS A 234 -18.26 2.57 6.11
CA HIS A 234 -17.44 3.18 5.07
C HIS A 234 -16.85 2.14 4.12
N LEU A 235 -16.32 1.03 4.64
CA LEU A 235 -15.79 -0.06 3.82
C LEU A 235 -16.89 -0.67 2.92
N SER A 236 -18.09 -0.91 3.43
CA SER A 236 -19.22 -1.42 2.65
C SER A 236 -19.65 -0.47 1.53
N ALA A 237 -19.53 0.84 1.72
CA ALA A 237 -19.82 1.82 0.66
C ALA A 237 -18.78 1.74 -0.48
N LEU A 238 -17.50 1.56 -0.15
CA LEU A 238 -16.42 1.39 -1.12
C LEU A 238 -16.57 0.04 -1.87
N LEU A 239 -16.88 -1.03 -1.16
CA LEU A 239 -17.14 -2.35 -1.75
C LEU A 239 -18.35 -2.32 -2.69
N LEU A 240 -19.43 -1.62 -2.33
CA LEU A 240 -20.60 -1.46 -3.21
C LEU A 240 -20.23 -0.72 -4.50
N ALA A 241 -19.37 0.29 -4.42
CA ALA A 241 -18.90 1.01 -5.61
C ALA A 241 -18.05 0.10 -6.51
N ALA A 242 -17.15 -0.71 -5.93
CA ALA A 242 -16.36 -1.68 -6.68
C ALA A 242 -17.26 -2.74 -7.36
N GLU A 243 -18.21 -3.30 -6.62
CA GLU A 243 -19.18 -4.28 -7.12
C GLU A 243 -19.99 -3.74 -8.32
N ARG A 244 -20.47 -2.49 -8.23
CA ARG A 244 -21.20 -1.82 -9.34
C ARG A 244 -20.37 -1.64 -10.60
N ASN A 245 -19.05 -1.53 -10.46
CA ASN A 245 -18.12 -1.45 -11.58
C ASN A 245 -17.60 -2.83 -12.03
N GLY A 246 -18.01 -3.92 -11.39
CA GLY A 246 -17.43 -5.25 -11.61
C GLY A 246 -15.93 -5.30 -11.31
N ALA A 247 -15.44 -4.44 -10.41
CA ALA A 247 -14.04 -4.27 -10.12
C ALA A 247 -13.60 -5.15 -8.93
N GLY A 248 -12.36 -5.62 -8.99
CA GLY A 248 -11.60 -6.01 -7.81
C GLY A 248 -11.09 -4.77 -7.05
N LEU A 249 -10.33 -4.99 -5.98
CA LEU A 249 -9.76 -3.94 -5.15
C LEU A 249 -8.27 -4.17 -4.91
N ILE A 250 -7.49 -3.08 -4.87
CA ILE A 250 -6.12 -3.08 -4.35
C ILE A 250 -6.09 -2.20 -3.11
N HIS A 251 -5.57 -2.72 -2.01
CA HIS A 251 -5.37 -2.01 -0.76
C HIS A 251 -3.95 -1.48 -0.66
N ARG A 252 -3.81 -0.16 -0.55
CA ARG A 252 -2.52 0.52 -0.50
C ARG A 252 -2.33 1.26 0.80
N MET A 253 -1.09 1.29 1.25
CA MET A 253 -0.62 2.05 2.39
C MET A 253 0.31 3.17 1.92
N HIS A 254 0.12 4.36 2.46
CA HIS A 254 0.92 5.55 2.18
C HIS A 254 1.68 5.92 3.45
N ALA A 255 3.01 5.98 3.32
CA ALA A 255 3.94 6.33 4.40
C ALA A 255 4.23 7.84 4.43
#